data_AF-A0A834FF89-F1
#
_entry.id   AF-A0A834FF89-F1
#
_cell.length_a   1.000
_cell.length_b   1.000
_cell.length_c   1.000
_cell.angle_alpha   90.00
_cell.angle_beta   90.00
_cell.angle_gamma   90.00
#
_symmetry.space_group_name_H-M   'P 1'
#
loop_
_entity.id
_entity.type
_entity.pdbx_description
1 polymer ?
#
loop_
_entity_poly.entity_id
_entity_poly.type
_entity_poly.pdbx_seq_one_letter_code
_entity_poly.pdbx_strand_id
1 'polypeptide(L)'
;MATGPTRAQMANIPAWVQNIGESYPEESLQHTVHLMHWQPNSQQKLKGENLCEAGQRIMVVGGGLTSAHVVSVALQQGASHVTWVMRKHLQLKQFDVGDVESLVGRYSHVEHGIKMDGQAYLRQFYNERSLHKRLAMIGQARKGGAVTPEAYIQLQPFILSGQVEVKTYCQVHEARWCYKNQAWSLSLSTGDCWTGDKIWLATGCKLDVNQDPLLTEVMKEFPVQVLDGWPCITESLKWSEGCPLYLMGQYAALQIGPHAVNLAGGQAASMRITEDILRCLRKLKMDVRKVKKIVLSVEQAEGVGARVRRSIGRPELRNLDPFLMLDEFKVSKPAGFPDHPHRGFETVTYVLQGSTAHEDFCGHSGVLQPGDLQWMTAGRGVMHAEMPVSDEPVVGLAAVGELVKAR
;
A
#
# COMPACT_ATOMS: atom_id res chain seq x y z
N MET A 1 -4.27 -6.03 1.71
CA MET A 1 -3.47 -6.49 0.54
C MET A 1 -2.43 -5.44 0.19
N ALA A 2 -1.15 -5.81 0.07
CA ALA A 2 -0.10 -4.88 -0.36
C ALA A 2 -0.29 -4.52 -1.85
N THR A 3 -0.45 -3.23 -2.17
CA THR A 3 -0.63 -2.75 -3.54
C THR A 3 0.39 -1.66 -3.89
N GLY A 4 0.96 -1.78 -5.10
CA GLY A 4 1.61 -0.68 -5.80
C GLY A 4 0.58 0.23 -6.49
N PRO A 5 1.01 1.20 -7.32
CA PRO A 5 0.13 2.23 -7.87
C PRO A 5 -1.13 1.62 -8.52
N THR A 6 -2.26 2.07 -7.97
CA THR A 6 -3.64 1.61 -8.05
C THR A 6 -4.33 2.00 -9.37
N ARG A 7 -3.67 1.77 -10.51
CA ARG A 7 -4.20 2.23 -11.81
C ARG A 7 -4.21 1.13 -12.84
N ALA A 8 -5.42 0.77 -13.29
CA ALA A 8 -5.67 -0.25 -14.29
C ALA A 8 -4.84 -0.09 -15.58
N GLN A 9 -4.63 1.16 -16.03
CA GLN A 9 -3.85 1.49 -17.23
C GLN A 9 -2.37 1.12 -17.12
N MET A 10 -1.85 0.90 -15.89
CA MET A 10 -0.45 0.61 -15.64
C MET A 10 -0.20 -0.88 -15.35
N ALA A 11 -1.20 -1.74 -15.55
CA ALA A 11 -1.09 -3.18 -15.37
C ALA A 11 0.02 -3.75 -16.26
N ASN A 12 0.92 -4.54 -15.66
CA ASN A 12 1.96 -5.22 -16.43
C ASN A 12 1.39 -6.51 -17.05
N ILE A 13 0.73 -6.38 -18.19
CA ILE A 13 0.11 -7.50 -18.90
C ILE A 13 1.19 -8.29 -19.67
N PRO A 14 1.32 -9.61 -19.42
CA PRO A 14 2.24 -10.45 -20.18
C PRO A 14 1.90 -10.50 -21.67
N ALA A 15 2.93 -10.58 -22.53
CA ALA A 15 2.76 -10.61 -23.98
C ALA A 15 1.85 -11.76 -24.48
N TRP A 16 1.89 -12.92 -23.83
CA TRP A 16 1.04 -14.07 -24.22
C TRP A 16 -0.46 -13.77 -24.07
N VAL A 17 -0.86 -12.86 -23.18
CA VAL A 17 -2.27 -12.44 -23.03
C VAL A 17 -2.73 -11.66 -24.25
N GLN A 18 -1.86 -10.80 -24.78
CA GLN A 18 -2.14 -10.01 -25.98
C GLN A 18 -2.22 -10.87 -27.25
N ASN A 19 -1.66 -12.09 -27.20
CA ASN A 19 -1.63 -13.03 -28.31
C ASN A 19 -2.82 -14.01 -28.30
N ILE A 20 -3.75 -13.90 -27.34
CA ILE A 20 -4.96 -14.73 -27.33
C ILE A 20 -5.86 -14.27 -28.48
N GLY A 21 -6.04 -15.14 -29.49
CA GLY A 21 -6.77 -14.80 -30.71
C GLY A 21 -8.28 -14.92 -30.57
N GLU A 22 -8.75 -15.83 -29.72
CA GLU A 22 -10.17 -16.02 -29.43
C GLU A 22 -10.71 -15.06 -28.37
N SER A 23 -12.02 -14.80 -28.42
CA SER A 23 -12.74 -14.17 -27.32
C SER A 23 -12.83 -15.11 -26.11
N TYR A 24 -12.97 -14.54 -24.92
CA TYR A 24 -13.17 -15.25 -23.67
C TYR A 24 -13.93 -14.35 -22.68
N PRO A 25 -14.60 -14.93 -21.66
CA PRO A 25 -15.27 -14.13 -20.63
C PRO A 25 -14.26 -13.29 -19.82
N GLU A 26 -14.53 -12.01 -19.61
CA GLU A 26 -13.58 -11.07 -18.99
C GLU A 26 -13.18 -11.50 -17.56
N GLU A 27 -14.09 -12.16 -16.84
CA GLU A 27 -13.88 -12.69 -15.50
C GLU A 27 -13.00 -13.94 -15.44
N SER A 28 -12.71 -14.58 -16.58
CA SER A 28 -11.87 -15.79 -16.63
C SER A 28 -10.38 -15.48 -16.66
N LEU A 29 -9.98 -14.25 -17.01
CA LEU A 29 -8.60 -13.77 -16.94
C LEU A 29 -8.58 -12.32 -16.46
N GLN A 30 -8.07 -12.10 -15.25
CA GLN A 30 -8.06 -10.77 -14.62
C GLN A 30 -6.70 -10.43 -14.04
N HIS A 31 -6.28 -9.18 -14.22
CA HIS A 31 -5.14 -8.63 -13.50
C HIS A 31 -5.56 -8.19 -12.10
N THR A 32 -4.67 -8.34 -11.11
CA THR A 32 -4.99 -8.05 -9.71
C THR A 32 -5.43 -6.62 -9.49
N VAL A 33 -4.96 -5.65 -10.29
CA VAL A 33 -5.48 -4.27 -10.22
C VAL A 33 -7.01 -4.21 -10.42
N HIS A 34 -7.59 -5.04 -11.28
CA HIS A 34 -9.04 -5.09 -11.49
C HIS A 34 -9.76 -5.82 -10.36
N LEU A 35 -9.16 -6.90 -9.83
CA LEU A 35 -9.67 -7.60 -8.64
C LEU A 35 -9.73 -6.66 -7.42
N MET A 36 -8.75 -5.77 -7.30
CA MET A 36 -8.64 -4.78 -6.22
C MET A 36 -9.53 -3.54 -6.41
N HIS A 37 -9.88 -3.21 -7.66
CA HIS A 37 -10.63 -2.01 -8.03
C HIS A 37 -12.04 -2.31 -8.50
N TRP A 38 -12.64 -3.42 -8.06
CA TRP A 38 -14.03 -3.70 -8.35
C TRP A 38 -14.92 -2.59 -7.76
N GLN A 39 -15.18 -1.57 -8.57
CA GLN A 39 -15.98 -0.39 -8.26
C GLN A 39 -17.44 -0.68 -8.61
N PRO A 40 -18.38 -0.41 -7.70
CA PRO A 40 -19.81 -0.65 -7.91
C PRO A 40 -20.40 0.46 -8.80
N ASN A 41 -20.16 0.39 -10.11
CA ASN A 41 -20.88 1.22 -11.09
C ASN A 41 -22.03 0.48 -11.79
N SER A 42 -22.32 -0.76 -11.40
CA SER A 42 -23.61 -1.38 -11.65
C SER A 42 -24.52 -1.14 -10.44
N GLN A 43 -25.76 -0.71 -10.66
CA GLN A 43 -26.78 -0.50 -9.62
C GLN A 43 -27.26 -1.81 -8.96
N GLN A 44 -26.39 -2.81 -8.79
CA GLN A 44 -26.70 -4.03 -8.06
C GLN A 44 -25.95 -4.00 -6.72
N LYS A 45 -26.75 -3.94 -5.65
CA LYS A 45 -26.33 -4.18 -4.27
C LYS A 45 -25.59 -5.52 -4.20
N LEU A 46 -24.40 -5.54 -3.61
CA LEU A 46 -23.66 -6.77 -3.41
C LEU A 46 -23.54 -7.10 -1.94
N LYS A 47 -24.26 -8.16 -1.55
CA LYS A 47 -23.74 -9.16 -0.63
C LYS A 47 -22.43 -9.68 -1.24
N GLY A 48 -21.39 -9.90 -0.42
CA GLY A 48 -20.05 -10.31 -0.86
C GLY A 48 -20.06 -11.24 -2.07
N GLU A 49 -19.59 -10.74 -3.20
CA GLU A 49 -19.35 -11.55 -4.39
C GLU A 49 -17.99 -12.22 -4.24
N ASN A 50 -18.00 -13.55 -4.32
CA ASN A 50 -16.76 -14.32 -4.36
C ASN A 50 -16.06 -14.05 -5.70
N LEU A 51 -14.75 -13.80 -5.67
CA LEU A 51 -13.91 -13.61 -6.87
C LEU A 51 -13.73 -14.93 -7.65
N CYS A 52 -13.92 -16.07 -6.99
CA CYS A 52 -14.02 -17.39 -7.59
C CYS A 52 -15.11 -18.23 -6.92
N GLU A 53 -15.60 -19.24 -7.64
CA GLU A 53 -16.58 -20.19 -7.11
C GLU A 53 -15.90 -21.38 -6.44
N ALA A 54 -16.58 -21.99 -5.48
CA ALA A 54 -16.10 -23.20 -4.83
C ALA A 54 -15.90 -24.32 -5.86
N GLY A 55 -14.75 -24.99 -5.80
CA GLY A 55 -14.39 -26.07 -6.72
C GLY A 55 -13.56 -25.64 -7.93
N GLN A 56 -13.40 -24.34 -8.20
CA GLN A 56 -12.63 -23.86 -9.35
C GLN A 56 -11.12 -24.12 -9.22
N ARG A 57 -10.46 -24.37 -10.36
CA ARG A 57 -9.01 -24.45 -10.54
C ARG A 57 -8.48 -23.12 -11.06
N ILE A 58 -7.55 -22.52 -10.33
CA ILE A 58 -7.10 -21.16 -10.59
C ILE A 58 -5.59 -21.14 -10.84
N MET A 59 -5.15 -20.47 -11.90
CA MET A 59 -3.75 -20.14 -12.08
C MET A 59 -3.46 -18.74 -11.55
N VAL A 60 -2.45 -18.61 -10.69
CA VAL A 60 -1.94 -17.30 -10.24
C VAL A 60 -0.56 -17.07 -10.84
N VAL A 61 -0.40 -16.02 -11.63
CA VAL A 61 0.87 -15.68 -12.30
C VAL A 61 1.55 -14.52 -11.57
N GLY A 62 2.73 -14.77 -10.99
CA GLY A 62 3.49 -13.76 -10.24
C GLY A 62 4.25 -14.39 -9.08
N GLY A 63 5.37 -13.77 -8.66
CA GLY A 63 6.21 -14.28 -7.55
C GLY A 63 6.32 -13.33 -6.36
N GLY A 64 5.37 -12.42 -6.20
CA GLY A 64 5.41 -11.37 -5.18
C GLY A 64 4.39 -11.56 -4.06
N LEU A 65 4.44 -10.68 -3.07
CA LEU A 65 3.50 -10.70 -1.95
C LEU A 65 2.03 -10.60 -2.40
N THR A 66 1.74 -9.82 -3.44
CA THR A 66 0.40 -9.76 -4.04
C THR A 66 -0.07 -11.13 -4.51
N SER A 67 0.75 -11.90 -5.25
CA SER A 67 0.35 -13.25 -5.69
C SER A 67 0.08 -14.18 -4.52
N ALA A 68 0.89 -14.14 -3.45
CA ALA A 68 0.66 -14.95 -2.27
C ALA A 68 -0.70 -14.62 -1.59
N HIS A 69 -1.04 -13.33 -1.48
CA HIS A 69 -2.35 -12.93 -0.96
C HIS A 69 -3.50 -13.42 -1.83
N VAL A 70 -3.39 -13.32 -3.17
CA VAL A 70 -4.50 -13.74 -4.03
C VAL A 70 -4.65 -15.27 -4.04
N VAL A 71 -3.55 -16.03 -3.88
CA VAL A 71 -3.62 -17.48 -3.62
C VAL A 71 -4.41 -17.75 -2.32
N SER A 72 -4.12 -17.02 -1.24
CA SER A 72 -4.85 -17.16 0.03
C SER A 72 -6.35 -16.86 -0.14
N VAL A 73 -6.69 -15.81 -0.89
CA VAL A 73 -8.09 -15.44 -1.19
C VAL A 73 -8.79 -16.54 -2.00
N ALA A 74 -8.14 -17.11 -3.03
CA ALA A 74 -8.69 -18.24 -3.77
C ALA A 74 -9.04 -19.43 -2.85
N LEU A 75 -8.12 -19.79 -1.95
CA LEU A 75 -8.31 -20.90 -1.02
C LEU A 75 -9.47 -20.64 -0.05
N GLN A 76 -9.55 -19.42 0.50
CA GLN A 76 -10.63 -19.02 1.41
C GLN A 76 -12.01 -19.03 0.72
N GLN A 77 -12.05 -18.76 -0.58
CA GLN A 77 -13.27 -18.81 -1.39
C GLN A 77 -13.58 -20.20 -1.94
N GLY A 78 -12.80 -21.22 -1.57
CA GLY A 78 -13.09 -22.61 -1.87
C GLY A 78 -12.54 -23.14 -3.19
N ALA A 79 -11.52 -22.50 -3.77
CA ALA A 79 -10.81 -23.05 -4.93
C ALA A 79 -10.32 -24.48 -4.65
N SER A 80 -10.60 -25.42 -5.56
CA SER A 80 -10.20 -26.82 -5.40
C SER A 80 -8.70 -27.01 -5.59
N HIS A 81 -8.08 -26.17 -6.42
CA HIS A 81 -6.66 -26.22 -6.71
C HIS A 81 -6.15 -24.86 -7.21
N VAL A 82 -4.95 -24.47 -6.78
CA VAL A 82 -4.28 -23.25 -7.23
C VAL A 82 -2.90 -23.57 -7.78
N THR A 83 -2.66 -23.27 -9.06
CA THR A 83 -1.33 -23.39 -9.67
C THR A 83 -0.64 -22.02 -9.65
N TRP A 84 0.38 -21.88 -8.82
CA TRP A 84 1.13 -20.65 -8.62
C TRP A 84 2.40 -20.62 -9.47
N VAL A 85 2.36 -19.86 -10.57
CA VAL A 85 3.38 -19.84 -11.62
C VAL A 85 4.28 -18.60 -11.52
N MET A 86 5.60 -18.81 -11.59
CA MET A 86 6.57 -17.71 -11.55
C MET A 86 7.83 -17.98 -12.37
N ARG A 87 8.33 -16.92 -13.02
CA ARG A 87 9.49 -16.96 -13.93
C ARG A 87 10.87 -17.15 -13.28
N LYS A 88 10.95 -17.15 -11.94
CA LYS A 88 12.18 -17.26 -11.14
C LYS A 88 11.93 -18.22 -9.97
N HIS A 89 12.91 -18.47 -9.12
CA HIS A 89 12.65 -19.10 -7.82
C HIS A 89 11.80 -18.19 -6.93
N LEU A 90 11.06 -18.81 -5.99
CA LEU A 90 10.33 -18.11 -4.95
C LEU A 90 11.31 -17.41 -3.99
N GLN A 91 11.19 -16.09 -3.87
CA GLN A 91 12.03 -15.31 -2.96
C GLN A 91 11.29 -14.99 -1.67
N LEU A 92 11.85 -15.40 -0.54
CA LEU A 92 11.35 -15.03 0.79
C LEU A 92 12.15 -13.85 1.33
N LYS A 93 11.46 -12.73 1.62
CA LYS A 93 12.07 -11.52 2.17
C LYS A 93 11.11 -10.85 3.15
N GLN A 94 11.64 -10.40 4.29
CA GLN A 94 10.88 -9.57 5.22
C GLN A 94 10.43 -8.26 4.55
N PHE A 95 9.22 -7.80 4.91
CA PHE A 95 8.67 -6.54 4.43
C PHE A 95 8.99 -5.44 5.42
N ASP A 96 9.99 -4.61 5.09
CA ASP A 96 10.37 -3.33 5.74
C ASP A 96 10.04 -3.18 7.24
N VAL A 97 10.69 -3.97 8.09
CA VAL A 97 10.74 -3.74 9.54
C VAL A 97 12.17 -3.36 9.94
N GLY A 98 12.36 -2.11 10.36
CA GLY A 98 13.14 -1.86 11.58
C GLY A 98 14.41 -1.03 11.51
N ASP A 99 15.29 -1.15 10.50
CA ASP A 99 16.60 -0.47 10.55
C ASP A 99 17.20 -0.27 9.16
N VAL A 100 18.01 0.77 8.93
CA VAL A 100 18.55 1.07 7.59
C VAL A 100 19.37 -0.11 6.99
N GLU A 101 19.90 -1.00 7.83
CA GLU A 101 20.50 -2.28 7.41
C GLU A 101 19.46 -3.36 7.03
N SER A 102 18.28 -3.38 7.64
CA SER A 102 17.17 -4.32 7.36
C SER A 102 16.16 -3.80 6.32
N LEU A 103 15.89 -2.50 6.28
CA LEU A 103 15.01 -1.73 5.38
C LEU A 103 15.50 -1.75 3.93
N VAL A 104 16.76 -2.08 3.74
CA VAL A 104 17.40 -2.21 2.43
C VAL A 104 17.73 -3.69 2.15
N GLY A 105 17.20 -4.63 2.96
CA GLY A 105 17.31 -6.08 2.75
C GLY A 105 16.74 -6.57 1.41
N ARG A 106 15.86 -5.79 0.78
CA ARG A 106 15.45 -6.01 -0.63
C ARG A 106 16.59 -5.81 -1.63
N TYR A 107 17.56 -4.97 -1.30
CA TYR A 107 18.52 -4.31 -2.19
C TYR A 107 19.98 -4.68 -1.89
N SER A 108 20.25 -5.85 -1.32
CA SER A 108 21.62 -6.39 -1.27
C SER A 108 22.13 -6.63 -2.69
N HIS A 109 23.08 -5.80 -3.13
CA HIS A 109 23.81 -5.97 -4.38
C HIS A 109 25.10 -6.76 -4.11
N VAL A 110 25.50 -7.60 -5.06
CA VAL A 110 26.81 -8.26 -5.02
C VAL A 110 27.63 -7.64 -6.15
N GLU A 111 28.63 -6.85 -5.78
CA GLU A 111 29.60 -6.29 -6.73
C GLU A 111 30.93 -7.03 -6.49
N HIS A 112 31.52 -7.61 -7.54
CA HIS A 112 32.79 -8.33 -7.44
C HIS A 112 32.84 -9.45 -6.38
N GLY A 113 31.70 -10.08 -6.06
CA GLY A 113 31.61 -11.15 -5.05
C GLY A 113 31.41 -10.67 -3.61
N ILE A 114 31.32 -9.35 -3.36
CA ILE A 114 31.12 -8.78 -2.02
C ILE A 114 29.67 -8.31 -1.88
N LYS A 115 28.97 -8.80 -0.83
CA LYS A 115 27.62 -8.36 -0.47
C LYS A 115 27.71 -6.95 0.11
N MET A 116 27.22 -5.97 -0.63
CA MET A 116 27.16 -4.59 -0.16
C MET A 116 26.01 -4.42 0.83
N ASP A 117 26.28 -3.72 1.94
CA ASP A 117 25.22 -3.26 2.83
C ASP A 117 24.33 -2.23 2.08
N GLY A 118 23.09 -2.10 2.55
CA GLY A 118 22.13 -1.24 1.89
C GLY A 118 22.47 0.24 1.90
N GLN A 119 23.18 0.71 2.92
CA GLN A 119 23.61 2.10 3.03
C GLN A 119 24.69 2.43 2.02
N ALA A 120 25.65 1.53 1.80
CA ALA A 120 26.70 1.66 0.80
C ALA A 120 26.10 1.73 -0.61
N TYR A 121 25.08 0.91 -0.90
CA TYR A 121 24.34 0.98 -2.17
C TYR A 121 23.65 2.33 -2.36
N LEU A 122 23.00 2.86 -1.31
CA LEU A 122 22.36 4.19 -1.37
C LEU A 122 23.38 5.32 -1.48
N ARG A 123 24.54 5.22 -0.82
CA ARG A 123 25.65 6.19 -0.98
C ARG A 123 26.15 6.21 -2.41
N GLN A 124 26.36 5.04 -3.03
CA GLN A 124 26.70 4.95 -4.45
C GLN A 124 25.61 5.57 -5.33
N PHE A 125 24.34 5.27 -5.05
CA PHE A 125 23.20 5.81 -5.79
C PHE A 125 23.16 7.35 -5.75
N TYR A 126 23.36 7.94 -4.58
CA TYR A 126 23.34 9.40 -4.44
C TYR A 126 24.56 10.08 -5.07
N ASN A 127 25.72 9.42 -5.10
CA ASN A 127 26.91 9.92 -5.77
C ASN A 127 26.87 9.72 -7.30
N GLU A 128 26.01 8.82 -7.81
CA GLU A 128 25.82 8.63 -9.24
C GLU A 128 25.08 9.83 -9.84
N ARG A 129 25.67 10.46 -10.85
CA ARG A 129 25.13 11.66 -11.51
C ARG A 129 24.25 11.33 -12.71
N SER A 130 24.45 10.16 -13.34
CA SER A 130 23.67 9.74 -14.48
C SER A 130 22.32 9.15 -14.03
N LEU A 131 21.22 9.79 -14.43
CA LEU A 131 19.87 9.27 -14.17
C LEU A 131 19.64 7.90 -14.81
N HIS A 132 20.27 7.61 -15.96
CA HIS A 132 20.20 6.29 -16.59
C HIS A 132 20.84 5.21 -15.72
N LYS A 133 22.00 5.51 -15.12
CA LYS A 133 22.67 4.58 -14.20
C LYS A 133 21.87 4.42 -12.91
N ARG A 134 21.30 5.50 -12.37
CA ARG A 134 20.37 5.43 -11.22
C ARG A 134 19.16 4.54 -11.52
N LEU A 135 18.57 4.67 -12.71
CA LEU A 135 17.47 3.81 -13.14
C LEU A 135 17.89 2.32 -13.20
N ALA A 136 19.07 2.04 -13.76
CA ALA A 136 19.63 0.69 -13.78
C ALA A 136 19.86 0.14 -12.37
N MET A 137 20.38 0.96 -11.44
CA MET A 137 20.52 0.61 -10.03
C MET A 137 19.17 0.25 -9.40
N ILE A 138 18.13 1.07 -9.59
CA ILE A 138 16.77 0.76 -9.10
C ILE A 138 16.28 -0.60 -9.62
N GLY A 139 16.49 -0.88 -10.91
CA GLY A 139 16.14 -2.15 -11.53
C GLY A 139 16.88 -3.34 -10.92
N GLN A 140 18.21 -3.23 -10.77
CA GLN A 140 19.07 -4.26 -10.18
C GLN A 140 18.69 -4.56 -8.73
N ALA A 141 18.39 -3.51 -7.97
CA ALA A 141 18.08 -3.60 -6.57
C ALA A 141 16.74 -4.34 -6.35
N ARG A 142 15.71 -4.06 -7.14
CA ARG A 142 14.37 -4.66 -6.95
C ARG A 142 14.35 -6.19 -7.03
N LYS A 143 15.21 -6.82 -7.85
CA LYS A 143 15.35 -8.28 -8.07
C LYS A 143 14.08 -9.08 -8.42
N GLY A 144 12.89 -8.48 -8.41
CA GLY A 144 11.60 -9.10 -8.75
C GLY A 144 10.61 -9.06 -7.58
N GLY A 145 9.51 -9.81 -7.70
CA GLY A 145 8.60 -10.03 -6.57
C GLY A 145 9.27 -10.88 -5.50
N ALA A 146 8.92 -10.60 -4.23
CA ALA A 146 9.25 -11.45 -3.09
C ALA A 146 8.02 -11.57 -2.19
N VAL A 147 7.97 -12.64 -1.42
CA VAL A 147 6.91 -13.00 -0.47
C VAL A 147 7.49 -12.93 0.93
N THR A 148 6.69 -12.52 1.92
CA THR A 148 7.16 -12.52 3.31
C THR A 148 7.18 -13.94 3.87
N PRO A 149 8.09 -14.25 4.80
CA PRO A 149 8.09 -15.54 5.49
C PRO A 149 6.71 -15.88 6.07
N GLU A 150 6.00 -14.91 6.65
CA GLU A 150 4.68 -15.07 7.26
C GLU A 150 3.62 -15.47 6.22
N ALA A 151 3.57 -14.76 5.09
CA ALA A 151 2.64 -15.09 4.01
C ALA A 151 2.94 -16.47 3.40
N TYR A 152 4.22 -16.85 3.32
CA TYR A 152 4.60 -18.18 2.86
C TYR A 152 4.21 -19.29 3.85
N ILE A 153 4.45 -19.08 5.16
CA ILE A 153 4.06 -20.03 6.23
C ILE A 153 2.55 -20.27 6.21
N GLN A 154 1.74 -19.23 5.97
CA GLN A 154 0.28 -19.38 5.84
C GLN A 154 -0.14 -20.27 4.68
N LEU A 155 0.62 -20.31 3.58
CA LEU A 155 0.34 -21.15 2.42
C LEU A 155 0.93 -22.56 2.51
N GLN A 156 1.89 -22.78 3.41
CA GLN A 156 2.63 -24.04 3.53
C GLN A 156 1.73 -25.28 3.70
N PRO A 157 0.67 -25.29 4.53
CA PRO A 157 -0.21 -26.45 4.67
C PRO A 157 -0.88 -26.86 3.34
N PHE A 158 -1.27 -25.87 2.53
CA PHE A 158 -1.93 -26.10 1.24
C PHE A 158 -0.96 -26.54 0.15
N ILE A 159 0.30 -26.10 0.24
CA ILE A 159 1.38 -26.58 -0.63
C ILE A 159 1.67 -28.05 -0.31
N LEU A 160 1.77 -28.40 0.97
CA LEU A 160 2.04 -29.78 1.41
C LEU A 160 0.88 -30.74 1.09
N SER A 161 -0.37 -30.27 1.13
CA SER A 161 -1.53 -31.07 0.74
C SER A 161 -1.69 -31.24 -0.77
N GLY A 162 -0.93 -30.48 -1.58
CA GLY A 162 -1.06 -30.45 -3.05
C GLY A 162 -2.23 -29.60 -3.55
N GLN A 163 -2.95 -28.89 -2.68
CA GLN A 163 -3.99 -27.95 -3.08
C GLN A 163 -3.38 -26.70 -3.76
N VAL A 164 -2.15 -26.32 -3.40
CA VAL A 164 -1.36 -25.29 -4.08
C VAL A 164 -0.14 -25.91 -4.74
N GLU A 165 -0.06 -25.86 -6.07
CA GLU A 165 1.11 -26.28 -6.83
C GLU A 165 2.00 -25.08 -7.15
N VAL A 166 3.23 -25.04 -6.64
CA VAL A 166 4.18 -23.95 -6.91
C VAL A 166 5.10 -24.32 -8.08
N LYS A 167 4.93 -23.67 -9.23
CA LYS A 167 5.77 -23.85 -10.42
C LYS A 167 6.75 -22.69 -10.58
N THR A 168 7.98 -22.89 -10.09
CA THR A 168 9.10 -21.94 -10.29
C THR A 168 9.77 -22.13 -11.64
N TYR A 169 10.47 -21.10 -12.14
CA TYR A 169 11.10 -21.09 -13.47
C TYR A 169 10.13 -21.47 -14.60
N CYS A 170 8.86 -21.14 -14.42
CA CYS A 170 7.77 -21.52 -15.30
C CYS A 170 7.05 -20.26 -15.77
N GLN A 171 6.72 -20.22 -17.06
CA GLN A 171 5.96 -19.14 -17.69
C GLN A 171 4.87 -19.74 -18.57
N VAL A 172 3.76 -19.04 -18.70
CA VAL A 172 2.76 -19.34 -19.73
C VAL A 172 3.34 -18.95 -21.08
N HIS A 173 3.37 -19.90 -22.00
CA HIS A 173 3.84 -19.71 -23.37
C HIS A 173 2.70 -19.33 -24.30
N GLU A 174 1.61 -20.10 -24.25
CA GLU A 174 0.38 -19.87 -25.02
C GLU A 174 -0.84 -20.14 -24.14
N ALA A 175 -1.91 -19.38 -24.38
CA ALA A 175 -3.19 -19.55 -23.69
C ALA A 175 -4.33 -19.62 -24.69
N ARG A 176 -5.23 -20.57 -24.49
CA ARG A 176 -6.43 -20.76 -25.32
C ARG A 176 -7.68 -20.98 -24.50
N TRP A 177 -8.80 -20.40 -24.91
CA TRP A 177 -10.09 -20.57 -24.24
C TRP A 177 -10.94 -21.64 -24.93
N CYS A 178 -11.37 -22.65 -24.18
CA CYS A 178 -12.26 -23.69 -24.70
C CYS A 178 -13.72 -23.41 -24.34
N TYR A 179 -14.50 -22.91 -25.30
CA TYR A 179 -15.93 -22.64 -25.11
C TYR A 179 -16.77 -23.89 -24.77
N LYS A 180 -16.40 -25.06 -25.27
CA LYS A 180 -17.13 -26.30 -24.98
C LYS A 180 -16.98 -26.70 -23.49
N ASN A 181 -15.80 -26.48 -22.94
CA ASN A 181 -15.47 -26.89 -21.58
C ASN A 181 -15.54 -25.74 -20.58
N GLN A 182 -15.77 -24.50 -21.05
CA GLN A 182 -15.73 -23.27 -20.26
C GLN A 182 -14.44 -23.17 -19.42
N ALA A 183 -13.31 -23.53 -20.02
CA ALA A 183 -12.03 -23.64 -19.33
C ALA A 183 -10.85 -23.22 -20.23
N TRP A 184 -9.81 -22.72 -19.59
CA TRP A 184 -8.51 -22.44 -20.19
C TRP A 184 -7.75 -23.72 -20.52
N SER A 185 -6.96 -23.66 -21.59
CA SER A 185 -5.90 -24.59 -21.93
C SER A 185 -4.62 -23.80 -22.18
N LEU A 186 -3.57 -24.08 -21.41
CA LEU A 186 -2.31 -23.35 -21.44
C LEU A 186 -1.16 -24.29 -21.77
N SER A 187 -0.19 -23.82 -22.54
CA SER A 187 1.14 -24.44 -22.64
C SER A 187 2.12 -23.67 -21.76
N LEU A 188 2.94 -24.39 -21.01
CA LEU A 188 3.93 -23.83 -20.10
C LEU A 188 5.33 -23.98 -20.70
N SER A 189 6.24 -23.08 -20.32
CA SER A 189 7.64 -23.10 -20.77
C SER A 189 8.41 -24.35 -20.35
N THR A 190 7.87 -25.13 -19.41
CA THR A 190 8.41 -26.41 -18.97
C THR A 190 8.02 -27.58 -19.89
N GLY A 191 7.13 -27.36 -20.85
CA GLY A 191 6.51 -28.39 -21.68
C GLY A 191 5.20 -28.94 -21.10
N ASP A 192 4.87 -28.59 -19.86
CA ASP A 192 3.61 -28.98 -19.23
C ASP A 192 2.40 -28.29 -19.91
N CYS A 193 1.27 -28.98 -19.91
CA CYS A 193 -0.03 -28.39 -20.23
C CYS A 193 -0.82 -28.13 -18.95
N TRP A 194 -1.56 -27.04 -18.90
CA TRP A 194 -2.47 -26.73 -17.78
C TRP A 194 -3.88 -26.47 -18.28
N THR A 195 -4.86 -26.84 -17.47
CA THR A 195 -6.28 -26.54 -17.70
C THR A 195 -6.92 -26.03 -16.41
N GLY A 196 -7.90 -25.14 -16.52
CA GLY A 196 -8.62 -24.62 -15.36
C GLY A 196 -9.56 -23.49 -15.70
N ASP A 197 -10.19 -22.93 -14.69
CA ASP A 197 -11.34 -22.04 -14.85
C ASP A 197 -10.92 -20.57 -14.94
N LYS A 198 -9.93 -20.16 -14.14
CA LYS A 198 -9.51 -18.75 -14.03
C LYS A 198 -8.00 -18.56 -14.06
N ILE A 199 -7.58 -17.40 -14.56
CA ILE A 199 -6.20 -16.91 -14.51
C ILE A 199 -6.16 -15.54 -13.83
N TRP A 200 -5.36 -15.43 -12.77
CA TRP A 200 -5.13 -14.18 -12.05
C TRP A 200 -3.70 -13.70 -12.25
N LEU A 201 -3.55 -12.52 -12.84
CA LEU A 201 -2.26 -11.90 -13.13
C LEU A 201 -1.85 -10.98 -11.98
N ALA A 202 -0.91 -11.42 -11.16
CA ALA A 202 -0.27 -10.66 -10.11
C ALA A 202 1.13 -10.18 -10.55
N THR A 203 1.21 -9.64 -11.77
CA THR A 203 2.45 -9.31 -12.49
C THR A 203 2.95 -7.88 -12.23
N GLY A 204 2.29 -7.15 -11.33
CA GLY A 204 2.66 -5.82 -10.88
C GLY A 204 2.25 -4.72 -11.87
N CYS A 205 2.77 -3.51 -11.68
CA CYS A 205 2.50 -2.37 -12.56
C CYS A 205 3.79 -1.87 -13.21
N LYS A 206 3.73 -1.47 -14.48
CA LYS A 206 4.82 -0.73 -15.15
C LYS A 206 4.58 0.76 -14.94
N LEU A 207 5.55 1.44 -14.33
CA LEU A 207 5.46 2.88 -14.14
C LEU A 207 5.64 3.59 -15.47
N ASP A 208 4.69 4.44 -15.83
CA ASP A 208 4.83 5.39 -16.93
C ASP A 208 4.04 6.66 -16.58
N VAL A 209 4.77 7.74 -16.33
CA VAL A 209 4.19 9.05 -16.01
C VAL A 209 3.37 9.60 -17.19
N ASN A 210 3.70 9.20 -18.43
CA ASN A 210 2.96 9.65 -19.61
C ASN A 210 1.55 9.06 -19.69
N GLN A 211 1.33 7.94 -18.99
CA GLN A 211 0.05 7.25 -18.93
C GLN A 211 -0.75 7.63 -17.68
N ASP A 212 -0.26 8.57 -16.87
CA ASP A 212 -0.93 9.02 -15.67
C ASP A 212 -1.92 10.16 -16.00
N PRO A 213 -3.25 9.94 -15.90
CA PRO A 213 -4.23 10.97 -16.23
C PRO A 213 -4.20 12.19 -15.30
N LEU A 214 -3.75 12.03 -14.05
CA LEU A 214 -3.63 13.15 -13.10
C LEU A 214 -2.47 14.09 -13.46
N LEU A 215 -1.46 13.57 -14.17
CA LEU A 215 -0.28 14.33 -14.55
C LEU A 215 -0.35 14.85 -15.99
N THR A 216 -1.42 14.55 -16.72
CA THR A 216 -1.57 14.94 -18.14
C THR A 216 -1.51 16.46 -18.33
N GLU A 217 -2.27 17.23 -17.55
CA GLU A 217 -2.24 18.70 -17.67
C GLU A 217 -0.94 19.29 -17.11
N VAL A 218 -0.41 18.72 -16.03
CA VAL A 218 0.88 19.13 -15.45
C VAL A 218 2.02 18.95 -16.45
N MET A 219 2.05 17.84 -17.19
CA MET A 219 3.06 17.59 -18.24
C MET A 219 2.94 18.58 -19.40
N LYS A 220 1.72 19.01 -19.75
CA LYS A 220 1.50 20.01 -20.82
C LYS A 220 2.01 21.38 -20.40
N GLU A 221 1.71 21.81 -19.17
CA GLU A 221 2.09 23.13 -18.66
C GLU A 221 3.56 23.19 -18.23
N PHE A 222 4.06 22.13 -17.62
CA PHE A 222 5.42 22.00 -17.08
C PHE A 222 6.11 20.76 -17.66
N PRO A 223 6.60 20.79 -18.90
CA PRO A 223 7.23 19.62 -19.51
C PRO A 223 8.51 19.22 -18.77
N VAL A 224 8.68 17.91 -18.55
CA VAL A 224 9.87 17.32 -17.93
C VAL A 224 10.40 16.17 -18.80
N GLN A 225 11.70 15.91 -18.71
CA GLN A 225 12.27 14.72 -19.34
C GLN A 225 11.73 13.45 -18.67
N VAL A 226 11.41 12.44 -19.46
CA VAL A 226 10.97 11.12 -18.97
C VAL A 226 11.95 10.05 -19.44
N LEU A 227 12.40 9.20 -18.52
CA LEU A 227 13.31 8.08 -18.78
C LEU A 227 12.59 6.75 -18.53
N ASP A 228 12.26 6.01 -19.58
CA ASP A 228 11.51 4.74 -19.53
C ASP A 228 10.25 4.82 -18.63
N GLY A 229 9.51 5.91 -18.74
CA GLY A 229 8.30 6.18 -17.95
C GLY A 229 8.52 6.89 -16.60
N TRP A 230 9.77 7.16 -16.21
CA TRP A 230 10.09 7.84 -14.94
C TRP A 230 10.36 9.33 -15.16
N PRO A 231 9.68 10.24 -14.41
CA PRO A 231 9.87 11.67 -14.57
C PRO A 231 11.20 12.11 -13.96
N CYS A 232 11.95 12.94 -14.69
CA CYS A 232 13.19 13.57 -14.22
C CYS A 232 12.86 14.83 -13.42
N ILE A 233 12.49 14.63 -12.16
CA ILE A 233 12.16 15.69 -11.21
C ILE A 233 13.41 16.27 -10.53
N THR A 234 13.27 17.40 -9.83
CA THR A 234 14.37 18.06 -9.11
C THR A 234 14.87 17.23 -7.93
N GLU A 235 16.05 17.55 -7.39
CA GLU A 235 16.60 16.88 -6.20
C GLU A 235 15.73 17.05 -4.95
N SER A 236 14.98 18.16 -4.87
CA SER A 236 13.97 18.42 -3.83
C SER A 236 12.64 17.71 -4.06
N LEU A 237 12.57 16.86 -5.09
CA LEU A 237 11.38 16.09 -5.51
C LEU A 237 10.24 16.95 -6.07
N LYS A 238 10.56 18.16 -6.51
CA LYS A 238 9.61 19.03 -7.21
C LYS A 238 9.52 18.60 -8.66
N TRP A 239 8.31 18.63 -9.23
CA TRP A 239 8.06 18.28 -10.62
C TRP A 239 9.02 18.97 -11.58
N SER A 240 9.10 20.30 -11.52
CA SER A 240 10.06 21.13 -12.25
C SER A 240 10.30 22.45 -11.48
N GLU A 241 11.34 23.20 -11.86
CA GLU A 241 11.51 24.56 -11.36
C GLU A 241 10.32 25.42 -11.81
N GLY A 242 9.53 25.92 -10.85
CA GLY A 242 8.32 26.72 -11.10
C GLY A 242 6.99 26.00 -10.94
N CYS A 243 6.98 24.66 -10.89
CA CYS A 243 5.77 23.88 -10.62
C CYS A 243 5.63 23.60 -9.11
N PRO A 244 4.55 24.02 -8.42
CA PRO A 244 4.36 23.80 -6.98
C PRO A 244 3.91 22.37 -6.64
N LEU A 245 4.25 21.38 -7.49
CA LEU A 245 3.93 19.98 -7.30
C LEU A 245 5.18 19.22 -6.84
N TYR A 246 5.05 18.45 -5.77
CA TYR A 246 6.08 17.51 -5.30
C TYR A 246 5.61 16.08 -5.52
N LEU A 247 6.55 15.19 -5.88
CA LEU A 247 6.29 13.77 -6.03
C LEU A 247 6.94 12.97 -4.91
N MET A 248 6.28 11.88 -4.53
CA MET A 248 6.81 10.88 -3.61
C MET A 248 6.55 9.49 -4.17
N GLY A 249 7.04 8.45 -3.49
CA GLY A 249 6.80 7.09 -3.92
C GLY A 249 7.60 6.74 -5.17
N GLN A 250 7.03 5.89 -6.02
CA GLN A 250 7.73 5.39 -7.20
C GLN A 250 8.14 6.52 -8.18
N TYR A 251 7.31 7.54 -8.40
CA TYR A 251 7.69 8.64 -9.29
C TYR A 251 8.91 9.45 -8.82
N ALA A 252 9.28 9.37 -7.53
CA ALA A 252 10.44 10.04 -6.97
C ALA A 252 11.72 9.17 -6.93
N ALA A 253 11.68 7.91 -7.41
CA ALA A 253 12.80 7.00 -7.16
C ALA A 253 14.09 7.36 -7.89
N LEU A 254 14.07 8.12 -9.00
CA LEU A 254 15.31 8.61 -9.62
C LEU A 254 16.11 9.53 -8.69
N GLN A 255 15.47 10.11 -7.66
CA GLN A 255 16.11 10.97 -6.67
C GLN A 255 16.24 10.31 -5.30
N ILE A 256 15.26 9.49 -4.90
CA ILE A 256 15.26 8.79 -3.60
C ILE A 256 16.01 7.45 -3.67
N GLY A 257 15.93 6.75 -4.79
CA GLY A 257 16.52 5.43 -4.98
C GLY A 257 15.54 4.28 -4.79
N PRO A 258 16.03 3.03 -4.74
CA PRO A 258 15.19 1.84 -4.80
C PRO A 258 14.12 1.79 -3.71
N HIS A 259 14.44 2.29 -2.53
CA HIS A 259 13.58 2.33 -1.35
C HIS A 259 12.43 3.33 -1.44
N ALA A 260 12.31 4.14 -2.51
CA ALA A 260 11.23 5.12 -2.67
C ALA A 260 9.80 4.54 -2.53
N VAL A 261 9.64 3.23 -2.70
CA VAL A 261 8.34 2.52 -2.62
C VAL A 261 8.04 1.91 -1.25
N ASN A 262 8.81 2.26 -0.21
CA ASN A 262 8.57 1.82 1.16
C ASN A 262 8.53 3.00 2.15
N LEU A 263 8.29 2.69 3.43
CA LEU A 263 8.19 3.68 4.51
C LEU A 263 9.47 4.50 4.66
N ALA A 264 10.65 3.87 4.53
CA ALA A 264 11.92 4.58 4.59
C ALA A 264 12.05 5.60 3.43
N GLY A 265 11.63 5.22 2.23
CA GLY A 265 11.60 6.12 1.08
C GLY A 265 10.59 7.25 1.26
N GLY A 266 9.44 6.95 1.87
CA GLY A 266 8.44 7.95 2.25
C GLY A 266 9.00 8.98 3.24
N GLN A 267 9.71 8.51 4.27
CA GLN A 267 10.39 9.38 5.24
C GLN A 267 11.47 10.25 4.58
N ALA A 268 12.33 9.64 3.76
CA ALA A 268 13.39 10.36 3.04
C ALA A 268 12.81 11.41 2.08
N ALA A 269 11.72 11.09 1.38
CA ALA A 269 11.02 12.04 0.53
C ALA A 269 10.41 13.19 1.33
N SER A 270 9.72 12.88 2.42
CA SER A 270 9.09 13.87 3.30
C SER A 270 10.10 14.89 3.84
N MET A 271 11.27 14.42 4.29
CA MET A 271 12.36 15.30 4.75
C MET A 271 12.82 16.27 3.65
N ARG A 272 13.10 15.78 2.43
CA ARG A 272 13.57 16.63 1.33
C ARG A 272 12.53 17.66 0.88
N ILE A 273 11.26 17.22 0.77
CA ILE A 273 10.15 18.11 0.40
C ILE A 273 10.00 19.20 1.44
N THR A 274 10.01 18.84 2.73
CA THR A 274 9.88 19.79 3.85
C THR A 274 11.02 20.80 3.84
N GLU A 275 12.27 20.37 3.63
CA GLU A 275 13.42 21.27 3.55
C GLU A 275 13.30 22.27 2.40
N ASP A 276 12.85 21.84 1.22
CA ASP A 276 12.66 22.74 0.08
C ASP A 276 11.53 23.73 0.32
N ILE A 277 10.40 23.28 0.87
CA ILE A 277 9.28 24.15 1.25
C ILE A 277 9.76 25.20 2.25
N LEU A 278 10.46 24.81 3.32
CA LEU A 278 10.99 25.73 4.32
C LEU A 278 12.00 26.71 3.70
N ARG A 279 12.85 26.26 2.78
CA ARG A 279 13.79 27.12 2.06
C ARG A 279 13.06 28.14 1.19
N CYS A 280 12.04 27.72 0.44
CA CYS A 280 11.19 28.60 -0.36
C CYS A 280 10.45 29.62 0.52
N LEU A 281 9.88 29.18 1.65
CA LEU A 281 9.22 30.04 2.63
C LEU A 281 10.17 31.02 3.33
N ARG A 282 11.47 30.73 3.41
CA ARG A 282 12.49 31.68 3.90
C ARG A 282 12.91 32.70 2.84
N LYS A 283 12.96 32.30 1.55
CA LYS A 283 13.35 33.15 0.42
C LYS A 283 12.26 34.14 0.04
N LEU A 284 11.03 33.69 -0.04
CA LEU A 284 9.88 34.56 0.12
C LEU A 284 10.04 35.13 1.53
N LYS A 285 10.13 36.45 1.74
CA LYS A 285 9.98 37.01 3.09
C LYS A 285 8.55 36.74 3.54
N MET A 286 8.21 35.49 3.81
CA MET A 286 7.01 35.14 4.51
C MET A 286 7.31 35.57 5.93
N ASP A 287 6.56 36.57 6.40
CA ASP A 287 6.38 36.80 7.81
C ASP A 287 6.26 35.42 8.45
N VAL A 288 7.24 35.03 9.29
CA VAL A 288 7.13 33.83 10.11
C VAL A 288 5.73 33.91 10.68
N ARG A 289 4.87 32.93 10.34
CA ARG A 289 3.46 32.96 10.77
C ARG A 289 3.48 33.19 12.26
N LYS A 290 3.19 34.42 12.68
CA LYS A 290 3.19 34.76 14.09
C LYS A 290 2.13 33.89 14.70
N VAL A 291 2.41 33.33 15.86
CA VAL A 291 1.42 32.56 16.62
C VAL A 291 0.20 33.46 16.75
N LYS A 292 -0.85 33.18 15.96
CA LYS A 292 -2.04 34.02 15.90
C LYS A 292 -2.83 33.89 17.20
N LYS A 293 -2.79 32.69 17.80
CA LYS A 293 -3.51 32.34 19.01
C LYS A 293 -2.85 31.13 19.68
N ILE A 294 -2.71 31.19 21.00
CA ILE A 294 -2.41 30.03 21.85
C ILE A 294 -3.74 29.65 22.52
N VAL A 295 -4.11 28.37 22.44
CA VAL A 295 -5.31 27.84 23.08
C VAL A 295 -4.89 26.72 24.01
N LEU A 296 -5.17 26.89 25.30
CA LEU A 296 -4.92 25.84 26.30
C LEU A 296 -6.00 24.78 26.21
N SER A 297 -5.63 23.50 26.35
CA SER A 297 -6.60 22.40 26.44
C SER A 297 -7.40 22.49 27.76
N VAL A 298 -8.67 22.11 27.71
CA VAL A 298 -9.62 22.19 28.81
C VAL A 298 -10.19 20.81 28.99
N GLU A 299 -10.26 20.38 30.25
CA GLU A 299 -10.74 19.07 30.62
C GLU A 299 -12.25 18.98 30.45
N GLN A 300 -12.71 17.88 29.86
CA GLN A 300 -14.11 17.59 29.59
C GLN A 300 -14.39 16.11 29.86
N ALA A 301 -15.64 15.80 30.22
CA ALA A 301 -16.10 14.43 30.34
C ALA A 301 -16.52 13.89 28.98
N GLU A 302 -16.16 12.64 28.69
CA GLU A 302 -16.55 11.92 27.47
C GLU A 302 -16.80 10.44 27.81
N GLY A 303 -17.43 9.72 26.89
CA GLY A 303 -17.71 8.29 27.04
C GLY A 303 -18.42 7.95 28.35
N VAL A 304 -17.93 6.91 29.05
CA VAL A 304 -18.39 6.53 30.39
C VAL A 304 -17.25 6.75 31.38
N GLY A 305 -17.34 7.83 32.14
CA GLY A 305 -16.36 8.19 33.18
C GLY A 305 -15.00 8.63 32.66
N ALA A 306 -14.79 8.71 31.34
CA ALA A 306 -13.53 9.14 30.74
C ALA A 306 -13.40 10.67 30.82
N ARG A 307 -12.15 11.13 30.94
CA ARG A 307 -11.80 12.55 30.97
C ARG A 307 -10.77 12.81 29.88
N VAL A 308 -11.04 13.84 29.08
CA VAL A 308 -10.17 14.26 27.98
C VAL A 308 -9.84 15.73 28.11
N ARG A 309 -8.67 16.15 27.62
CA ARG A 309 -8.32 17.57 27.47
C ARG A 309 -8.43 17.94 25.99
N ARG A 310 -9.49 18.66 25.63
CA ARG A 310 -9.76 19.06 24.24
C ARG A 310 -9.06 20.35 23.88
N SER A 311 -8.39 20.38 22.74
CA SER A 311 -7.72 21.57 22.20
C SER A 311 -8.42 22.12 20.93
N ILE A 312 -8.71 21.26 19.95
CA ILE A 312 -9.47 21.58 18.73
C ILE A 312 -10.94 21.17 18.90
N GLY A 313 -11.88 21.92 18.32
CA GLY A 313 -13.32 21.64 18.42
C GLY A 313 -14.03 22.40 19.55
N ARG A 314 -13.33 23.31 20.23
CA ARG A 314 -13.90 24.23 21.22
C ARG A 314 -14.25 25.59 20.61
N PRO A 315 -15.05 26.45 21.27
CA PRO A 315 -15.37 27.79 20.77
C PRO A 315 -14.12 28.63 20.42
N GLU A 316 -13.01 28.43 21.14
CA GLU A 316 -11.77 29.16 20.86
C GLU A 316 -11.06 28.72 19.57
N LEU A 317 -11.34 27.51 19.07
CA LEU A 317 -10.69 26.89 17.91
C LEU A 317 -11.65 25.89 17.22
N ARG A 318 -12.78 26.40 16.72
CA ARG A 318 -13.91 25.58 16.25
C ARG A 318 -13.69 24.96 14.86
N ASN A 319 -13.03 25.69 13.95
CA ASN A 319 -12.91 25.33 12.54
C ASN A 319 -11.44 25.34 12.12
N LEU A 320 -10.70 24.26 12.39
CA LEU A 320 -9.32 24.09 11.95
C LEU A 320 -9.23 22.96 10.93
N ASP A 321 -9.71 23.21 9.71
CA ASP A 321 -9.63 22.27 8.58
C ASP A 321 -8.20 21.68 8.45
N PRO A 322 -8.03 20.33 8.38
CA PRO A 322 -9.06 19.28 8.33
C PRO A 322 -9.51 18.71 9.68
N PHE A 323 -9.03 19.24 10.80
CA PHE A 323 -9.30 18.73 12.14
C PHE A 323 -10.59 19.31 12.73
N LEU A 324 -11.50 18.40 13.09
CA LEU A 324 -12.72 18.70 13.82
C LEU A 324 -12.47 18.72 15.34
N MET A 325 -11.57 17.86 15.81
CA MET A 325 -11.31 17.66 17.24
C MET A 325 -9.90 17.13 17.49
N LEU A 326 -9.32 17.49 18.63
CA LEU A 326 -8.10 16.89 19.16
C LEU A 326 -8.18 16.82 20.67
N ASP A 327 -8.16 15.60 21.19
CA ASP A 327 -8.26 15.27 22.59
C ASP A 327 -6.99 14.56 23.07
N GLU A 328 -6.48 14.99 24.22
CA GLU A 328 -5.58 14.18 25.03
C GLU A 328 -6.43 13.42 26.05
N PHE A 329 -6.49 12.09 25.94
CA PHE A 329 -7.26 11.27 26.87
C PHE A 329 -6.35 10.69 27.94
N LYS A 330 -6.87 10.63 29.18
CA LYS A 330 -6.27 9.89 30.30
C LYS A 330 -7.37 9.08 30.96
N VAL A 331 -7.35 7.77 30.75
CA VAL A 331 -8.48 6.89 31.11
C VAL A 331 -7.98 5.65 31.86
N SER A 332 -8.69 5.28 32.91
CA SER A 332 -8.41 4.11 33.75
C SER A 332 -9.69 3.30 33.93
N LYS A 333 -9.58 1.98 34.08
CA LYS A 333 -10.74 1.12 34.38
C LYS A 333 -11.48 1.61 35.64
N PRO A 334 -12.82 1.54 35.68
CA PRO A 334 -13.72 1.01 34.66
C PRO A 334 -14.14 2.03 33.59
N ALA A 335 -13.56 3.25 33.59
CA ALA A 335 -13.89 4.27 32.61
C ALA A 335 -13.36 3.91 31.21
N GLY A 336 -14.01 4.44 30.17
CA GLY A 336 -13.69 4.13 28.79
C GLY A 336 -14.69 4.72 27.80
N PHE A 337 -14.56 4.30 26.56
CA PHE A 337 -15.49 4.62 25.49
C PHE A 337 -16.16 3.31 25.05
N PRO A 338 -17.22 2.85 25.74
CA PRO A 338 -17.95 1.67 25.30
C PRO A 338 -18.62 1.92 23.94
N ASP A 339 -19.32 0.92 23.42
CA ASP A 339 -19.97 0.99 22.10
C ASP A 339 -20.65 2.33 21.83
N HIS A 340 -20.13 3.05 20.83
CA HIS A 340 -20.67 4.34 20.42
C HIS A 340 -20.56 4.55 18.91
N PRO A 341 -21.48 5.33 18.31
CA PRO A 341 -21.52 5.52 16.86
C PRO A 341 -20.66 6.70 16.39
N HIS A 342 -20.03 6.53 15.22
CA HIS A 342 -19.35 7.57 14.46
C HIS A 342 -19.77 7.55 12.99
N ARG A 343 -19.74 8.70 12.30
CA ARG A 343 -20.10 8.81 10.88
C ARG A 343 -19.47 10.06 10.26
N GLY A 344 -18.99 9.93 9.03
CA GLY A 344 -18.62 11.07 8.19
C GLY A 344 -17.26 11.71 8.49
N PHE A 345 -16.43 11.06 9.30
CA PHE A 345 -15.09 11.51 9.65
C PHE A 345 -14.13 10.33 9.81
N GLU A 346 -12.86 10.63 10.00
CA GLU A 346 -11.82 9.67 10.35
C GLU A 346 -11.30 9.96 11.77
N THR A 347 -10.96 8.90 12.50
CA THR A 347 -10.33 9.00 13.81
C THR A 347 -8.92 8.44 13.76
N VAL A 348 -8.02 9.11 14.46
CA VAL A 348 -6.65 8.63 14.70
C VAL A 348 -6.41 8.63 16.20
N THR A 349 -6.14 7.44 16.74
CA THR A 349 -5.80 7.23 18.14
C THR A 349 -4.33 6.84 18.24
N TYR A 350 -3.57 7.54 19.07
CA TYR A 350 -2.15 7.29 19.32
C TYR A 350 -1.89 7.10 20.82
N VAL A 351 -1.35 5.95 21.19
CA VAL A 351 -1.14 5.59 22.60
C VAL A 351 0.25 6.02 23.05
N LEU A 352 0.31 6.81 24.13
CA LEU A 352 1.56 7.27 24.74
C LEU A 352 1.98 6.38 25.92
N GLN A 353 1.01 5.90 26.70
CA GLN A 353 1.24 5.08 27.88
C GLN A 353 0.02 4.17 28.13
N GLY A 354 0.23 3.01 28.76
CA GLY A 354 -0.81 2.02 29.04
C GLY A 354 -1.23 1.26 27.78
N SER A 355 -2.32 0.51 27.85
CA SER A 355 -2.87 -0.21 26.70
C SER A 355 -4.39 -0.15 26.64
N THR A 356 -4.93 0.00 25.43
CA THR A 356 -6.37 0.09 25.17
C THR A 356 -6.78 -0.91 24.10
N ALA A 357 -7.95 -1.53 24.26
CA ALA A 357 -8.54 -2.41 23.27
C ALA A 357 -9.51 -1.60 22.41
N HIS A 358 -9.42 -1.81 21.10
CA HIS A 358 -10.40 -1.34 20.14
C HIS A 358 -11.18 -2.53 19.58
N GLU A 359 -12.48 -2.35 19.39
CA GLU A 359 -13.32 -3.27 18.64
C GLU A 359 -14.41 -2.52 17.87
N ASP A 360 -14.81 -3.03 16.70
CA ASP A 360 -15.90 -2.49 15.91
C ASP A 360 -16.90 -3.55 15.43
N PHE A 361 -18.08 -3.10 15.04
CA PHE A 361 -19.15 -3.98 14.54
C PHE A 361 -18.85 -4.66 13.19
N CYS A 362 -17.79 -4.23 12.50
CA CYS A 362 -17.30 -4.87 11.27
C CYS A 362 -16.39 -6.07 11.58
N GLY A 363 -16.11 -6.34 12.86
CA GLY A 363 -15.27 -7.44 13.31
C GLY A 363 -13.79 -7.10 13.38
N HIS A 364 -13.40 -5.84 13.24
CA HIS A 364 -12.02 -5.42 13.51
C HIS A 364 -11.83 -5.27 15.01
N SER A 365 -10.73 -5.80 15.55
CA SER A 365 -10.36 -5.60 16.94
C SER A 365 -8.85 -5.71 17.13
N GLY A 366 -8.35 -5.15 18.23
CA GLY A 366 -6.93 -5.18 18.57
C GLY A 366 -6.63 -4.47 19.88
N VAL A 367 -5.46 -4.75 20.45
CA VAL A 367 -4.95 -4.05 21.64
C VAL A 367 -3.79 -3.16 21.23
N LEU A 368 -3.94 -1.86 21.46
CA LEU A 368 -2.93 -0.84 21.19
C LEU A 368 -1.99 -0.72 22.39
N GLN A 369 -0.70 -0.81 22.12
CA GLN A 369 0.41 -0.62 23.08
C GLN A 369 1.01 0.79 22.95
N PRO A 370 1.85 1.23 23.89
CA PRO A 370 2.55 2.52 23.76
C PRO A 370 3.35 2.60 22.44
N GLY A 371 3.10 3.67 21.67
CA GLY A 371 3.67 3.89 20.33
C GLY A 371 2.79 3.40 19.18
N ASP A 372 1.74 2.62 19.46
CA ASP A 372 0.82 2.16 18.43
C ASP A 372 -0.14 3.28 18.00
N LEU A 373 -0.55 3.18 16.73
CA LEU A 373 -1.54 4.05 16.10
C LEU A 373 -2.69 3.22 15.56
N GLN A 374 -3.92 3.65 15.84
CA GLN A 374 -5.12 3.14 15.23
C GLN A 374 -5.75 4.23 14.36
N TRP A 375 -6.08 3.86 13.13
CA TRP A 375 -6.80 4.69 12.18
C TRP A 375 -8.13 4.01 11.88
N MET A 376 -9.24 4.73 12.06
CA MET A 376 -10.55 4.23 11.70
C MET A 376 -11.29 5.24 10.80
N THR A 377 -11.81 4.75 9.68
CA THR A 377 -12.63 5.54 8.76
C THR A 377 -14.10 5.25 9.04
N ALA A 378 -14.80 6.19 9.68
CA ALA A 378 -16.21 6.00 10.06
C ALA A 378 -17.15 5.98 8.84
N GLY A 379 -16.79 6.68 7.74
CA GLY A 379 -17.50 6.59 6.47
C GLY A 379 -19.03 6.82 6.60
N ARG A 380 -19.82 5.83 6.19
CA ARG A 380 -21.30 5.87 6.29
C ARG A 380 -21.85 5.59 7.70
N GLY A 381 -21.02 5.13 8.61
CA GLY A 381 -21.37 4.78 9.98
C GLY A 381 -20.51 3.63 10.50
N VAL A 382 -19.96 3.78 11.71
CA VAL A 382 -19.32 2.70 12.47
C VAL A 382 -19.76 2.76 13.92
N MET A 383 -20.02 1.59 14.52
CA MET A 383 -20.13 1.43 15.97
C MET A 383 -18.83 0.79 16.45
N HIS A 384 -18.19 1.39 17.44
CA HIS A 384 -16.94 0.90 17.98
C HIS A 384 -16.80 1.20 19.47
N ALA A 385 -15.88 0.51 20.13
CA ALA A 385 -15.50 0.70 21.51
C ALA A 385 -13.99 0.84 21.65
N GLU A 386 -13.56 1.64 22.64
CA GLU A 386 -12.18 1.82 23.04
C GLU A 386 -12.09 1.76 24.58
N MET A 387 -11.56 0.65 25.09
CA MET A 387 -11.59 0.32 26.51
C MET A 387 -10.18 0.05 27.06
N PRO A 388 -9.79 0.68 28.18
CA PRO A 388 -8.52 0.38 28.85
C PRO A 388 -8.37 -1.11 29.23
N VAL A 389 -7.22 -1.68 28.89
CA VAL A 389 -6.89 -3.09 29.21
C VAL A 389 -5.82 -3.17 30.30
N SER A 390 -4.95 -2.17 30.41
CA SER A 390 -3.98 -2.07 31.50
C SER A 390 -4.62 -1.64 32.82
N ASP A 391 -3.95 -1.98 33.93
CA ASP A 391 -4.31 -1.46 35.26
C ASP A 391 -3.77 -0.04 35.49
N GLU A 392 -2.67 0.29 34.82
CA GLU A 392 -2.17 1.66 34.73
C GLU A 392 -3.07 2.52 33.82
N PRO A 393 -3.20 3.84 34.10
CA PRO A 393 -3.92 4.76 33.23
C PRO A 393 -3.38 4.75 31.80
N VAL A 394 -4.29 4.65 30.84
CA VAL A 394 -3.96 4.83 29.42
C VAL A 394 -3.93 6.32 29.13
N VAL A 395 -2.83 6.78 28.53
CA VAL A 395 -2.66 8.15 28.06
C VAL A 395 -2.44 8.13 26.57
N GLY A 396 -3.13 8.99 25.83
CA GLY A 396 -2.97 9.08 24.39
C GLY A 396 -3.62 10.31 23.78
N LEU A 397 -3.51 10.40 22.47
CA LEU A 397 -4.09 11.46 21.65
C LEU A 397 -5.14 10.85 20.72
N ALA A 398 -6.31 11.47 20.66
CA ALA A 398 -7.37 11.15 19.71
C ALA A 398 -7.66 12.37 18.84
N ALA A 399 -7.47 12.25 17.54
CA ALA A 399 -7.77 13.28 16.57
C ALA A 399 -8.93 12.86 15.67
N VAL A 400 -9.86 13.80 15.41
CA VAL A 400 -10.95 13.60 14.45
C VAL A 400 -10.75 14.53 13.27
N GLY A 401 -10.65 13.97 12.07
CA GLY A 401 -10.50 14.70 10.82
C GLY A 401 -11.71 14.56 9.92
N GLU A 402 -12.01 15.59 9.13
CA GLU A 402 -12.93 15.43 8.00
C GLU A 402 -12.42 14.32 7.07
N LEU A 403 -13.34 13.49 6.56
CA LEU A 403 -13.02 12.61 5.44
C LEU A 403 -12.42 13.48 4.34
N VAL A 404 -11.14 13.25 4.02
CA VAL A 404 -10.53 13.83 2.83
C VAL A 404 -11.38 13.32 1.67
N LYS A 405 -12.30 14.16 1.19
CA LYS A 405 -12.87 13.97 -0.14
C LYS A 405 -11.66 14.02 -1.05
N ALA A 406 -11.25 12.86 -1.55
CA ALA A 406 -10.58 12.80 -2.83
C ALA A 406 -11.48 13.59 -3.80
N ARG A 407 -11.13 14.86 -4.00
CA ARG A 407 -11.75 15.75 -4.98
C ARG A 407 -10.97 15.63 -6.27
#